data_AF-A0A813KLI0-F1
#
_entry.id   AF-A0A813KLI0-F1
#
_cell.length_a   1.000
_cell.length_b   1.000
_cell.length_c   1.000
_cell.angle_alpha   90.00
_cell.angle_beta   90.00
_cell.angle_gamma   90.00
#
_symmetry.space_group_name_H-M   'P 1'
#
loop_
_entity.id
_entity.type
_entity.pdbx_description
1 polymer ?
#
loop_
_entity_poly.entity_id
_entity_poly.type
_entity_poly.pdbx_seq_one_letter_code
_entity_poly.pdbx_strand_id
1 'polypeptide(L)'
;MSEECLWGSLAMELLGPDGPLRGASLSQRLLERAPWAAALRSGWPLFRLLRLASEGLNNNNNNHNNNNNNNNNHNNNNNNHNSIKPSAAGLRLRRVTSGLRSLRAAAQRAGQGAPVSSNLSKERPWTGGVGPVQPGRGFQGEVEAAVAKAVPRLQSIARSLHVAGGAGSLQEWSELWVALDDLQESLYLRGSCPDGSFLVPLRSLGLQYHLCIRQPESASSYMGASLVDKHIMSHGAFPDCEEAVEFLPARSGCIVLDVGANIGSCSLLFARLGVRVIAVEAEPVNLELLRASLRLAQPPGPQFANVSVAAVAVDEAAGFVWITRDATNAGNSSTSSVTDTSEASLVSELSTPVAAARLDDVAEAHAGLLGGSMSDICFMKMDIEAAELRALHGAPRLLASQMLRAVHFEFVPLGRDGGGGVGIRGGRELLELLAANGFVVYGHGPVLQRRVYGPLEFDELIARLAAVGKLGTSLTALRPR
;
A
#
# COMPACT_ATOMS: atom_id res chain seq x y z
N MET A 1 -0.42 25.94 -11.00
CA MET A 1 0.83 25.23 -11.35
C MET A 1 1.16 24.37 -10.15
N SER A 2 1.13 23.05 -10.32
CA SER A 2 1.44 22.11 -9.23
C SER A 2 2.86 22.37 -8.71
N GLU A 3 3.11 22.09 -7.43
CA GLU A 3 4.45 22.17 -6.85
C GLU A 3 5.48 21.37 -7.68
N GLU A 4 5.03 20.34 -8.41
CA GLU A 4 5.82 19.56 -9.38
C GLU A 4 6.42 20.42 -10.51
N CYS A 5 5.69 21.42 -11.01
CA CYS A 5 6.21 22.38 -12.00
C CYS A 5 7.17 23.40 -11.37
N LEU A 6 7.05 23.67 -10.07
CA LEU A 6 7.99 24.55 -9.36
C LEU A 6 9.35 23.86 -9.21
N TRP A 7 9.36 22.56 -8.88
CA TRP A 7 10.59 21.78 -8.72
C TRP A 7 11.27 21.41 -10.05
N GLY A 8 10.48 21.11 -11.10
CA GLY A 8 11.00 20.93 -12.46
C GLY A 8 11.58 22.23 -13.05
N SER A 9 10.93 23.38 -12.79
CA SER A 9 11.45 24.70 -13.18
C SER A 9 12.70 25.09 -12.38
N LEU A 10 12.76 24.77 -11.08
CA LEU A 10 13.94 24.99 -10.24
C LEU A 10 15.13 24.13 -10.71
N ALA A 11 14.89 22.87 -11.09
CA ALA A 11 15.90 22.02 -11.69
C ALA A 11 16.42 22.59 -13.02
N MET A 12 15.56 23.20 -13.84
CA MET A 12 15.95 23.86 -15.09
C MET A 12 16.64 25.23 -14.88
N GLU A 13 16.27 25.99 -13.84
CA GLU A 13 16.97 27.23 -13.42
C GLU A 13 18.35 26.93 -12.83
N LEU A 14 18.49 25.83 -12.08
CA LEU A 14 19.78 25.32 -11.60
C LEU A 14 20.72 24.90 -12.74
N LEU A 15 20.14 24.59 -13.91
CA LEU A 15 20.83 24.21 -15.16
C LEU A 15 21.05 25.40 -16.11
N GLY A 16 20.74 26.64 -15.69
CA GLY A 16 20.84 27.84 -16.52
C GLY A 16 22.20 28.03 -17.23
N PRO A 17 22.21 28.63 -18.44
CA PRO A 17 23.32 28.48 -19.39
C PRO A 17 24.63 29.20 -19.02
N ASP A 18 24.64 30.17 -18.11
CA ASP A 18 25.85 30.98 -17.85
C ASP A 18 26.02 31.35 -16.36
N GLY A 19 27.02 30.75 -15.71
CA GLY A 19 27.47 31.08 -14.35
C GLY A 19 28.91 30.59 -14.12
N PRO A 20 29.67 31.16 -13.16
CA PRO A 20 31.14 31.22 -13.18
C PRO A 20 31.89 29.92 -12.83
N LEU A 21 31.25 28.76 -12.96
CA LEU A 21 31.87 27.44 -12.70
C LEU A 21 32.24 26.75 -14.02
N ARG A 22 33.13 27.37 -14.80
CA ARG A 22 33.77 26.68 -15.92
C ARG A 22 34.74 25.64 -15.34
N GLY A 23 34.29 24.38 -15.28
CA GLY A 23 35.09 23.23 -14.86
C GLY A 23 34.41 22.29 -13.85
N ALA A 24 33.31 22.69 -13.23
CA ALA A 24 32.61 21.84 -12.26
C ALA A 24 31.73 20.78 -12.96
N SER A 25 31.81 19.53 -12.49
CA SER A 25 30.96 18.45 -12.98
C SER A 25 29.48 18.76 -12.70
N LEU A 26 28.57 18.17 -13.48
CA LEU A 26 27.12 18.31 -13.27
C LEU A 26 26.73 17.94 -11.81
N SER A 27 27.37 16.91 -11.26
CA SER A 27 27.22 16.42 -9.90
C SER A 27 27.59 17.46 -8.85
N GLN A 28 28.66 18.23 -9.08
CA GLN A 28 29.15 19.25 -8.15
C GLN A 28 28.22 20.46 -8.09
N ARG A 29 27.65 20.86 -9.23
CA ARG A 29 26.65 21.95 -9.31
C ARG A 29 25.31 21.60 -8.67
N LEU A 30 24.91 20.33 -8.74
CA LEU A 30 23.73 19.82 -8.03
C LEU A 30 23.94 19.86 -6.51
N LEU A 31 25.16 19.58 -6.03
CA LEU A 31 25.46 19.50 -4.60
C LEU A 31 25.44 20.85 -3.88
N GLU A 32 26.00 21.89 -4.50
CA GLU A 32 26.13 23.21 -3.87
C GLU A 32 24.84 24.03 -3.86
N ARG A 33 23.88 23.66 -4.73
CA ARG A 33 22.65 24.44 -4.93
C ARG A 33 21.36 23.70 -4.58
N ALA A 34 21.43 22.41 -4.24
CA ALA A 34 20.25 21.67 -3.81
C ALA A 34 19.73 22.22 -2.48
N PRO A 35 18.41 22.48 -2.35
CA PRO A 35 17.81 22.82 -1.07
C PRO A 35 17.68 21.54 -0.24
N TRP A 36 18.80 21.09 0.34
CA TRP A 36 18.93 19.80 1.02
C TRP A 36 17.88 19.55 2.10
N ALA A 37 17.51 20.58 2.84
CA ALA A 37 16.46 20.50 3.85
C ALA A 37 15.07 20.21 3.24
N ALA A 38 14.81 20.64 2.00
CA ALA A 38 13.58 20.34 1.26
C ALA A 38 13.66 18.98 0.55
N ALA A 39 14.80 18.63 -0.04
CA ALA A 39 15.03 17.33 -0.69
C ALA A 39 14.97 16.15 0.30
N LEU A 40 15.46 16.34 1.52
CA LEU A 40 15.37 15.35 2.59
C LEU A 40 13.95 15.26 3.19
N ARG A 41 13.12 16.30 3.04
CA ARG A 41 11.72 16.31 3.50
C ARG A 41 10.72 15.87 2.43
N SER A 42 11.08 15.94 1.15
CA SER A 42 10.16 15.66 0.03
C SER A 42 9.99 14.18 -0.30
N GLY A 43 10.81 13.31 0.29
CA GLY A 43 10.71 11.87 0.08
C GLY A 43 11.10 11.39 -1.32
N TRP A 44 11.81 12.21 -2.10
CA TRP A 44 12.28 11.82 -3.42
C TRP A 44 13.47 10.84 -3.34
N PRO A 45 13.58 9.83 -4.23
CA PRO A 45 14.70 8.90 -4.28
C PRO A 45 15.91 9.55 -4.98
N LEU A 46 16.28 10.76 -4.54
CA LEU A 46 17.32 11.58 -5.15
C LEU A 46 18.66 10.84 -5.20
N PHE A 47 19.05 10.12 -4.14
CA PHE A 47 20.31 9.38 -4.14
C PHE A 47 20.28 8.14 -5.03
N ARG A 48 19.11 7.50 -5.22
CA ARG A 48 18.93 6.41 -6.19
C ARG A 48 19.10 6.90 -7.64
N LEU A 49 18.54 8.07 -7.96
CA LEU A 49 18.72 8.69 -9.29
C LEU A 49 20.18 9.10 -9.53
N LEU A 50 20.84 9.67 -8.52
CA LEU A 50 22.27 10.04 -8.61
C LEU A 50 23.17 8.82 -8.72
N ARG A 51 22.85 7.72 -8.03
CA ARG A 51 23.51 6.41 -8.18
C ARG A 51 23.39 5.91 -9.60
N LEU A 52 22.18 5.80 -10.14
CA LEU A 52 21.94 5.32 -11.50
C LEU A 52 22.65 6.19 -12.55
N ALA A 53 22.66 7.51 -12.36
CA ALA A 53 23.43 8.42 -13.21
C ALA A 53 24.94 8.18 -13.12
N SER A 54 25.47 7.90 -11.93
CA SER A 54 26.89 7.60 -11.73
C SER A 54 27.31 6.26 -12.36
N GLU A 55 26.45 5.24 -12.26
CA GLU A 55 26.67 3.92 -12.87
C GLU A 55 26.63 4.02 -14.42
N GLY A 56 25.73 4.85 -14.97
CA GLY A 56 25.66 5.13 -16.41
C GLY A 56 26.90 5.86 -16.96
N LEU A 57 27.48 6.78 -16.19
CA LEU A 57 28.73 7.46 -16.56
C LEU A 57 29.94 6.50 -16.54
N ASN A 58 29.96 5.54 -15.61
CA ASN A 58 31.04 4.55 -15.51
C ASN A 58 31.01 3.53 -16.67
N ASN A 59 29.80 3.13 -17.13
CA ASN A 59 29.65 2.21 -18.26
C ASN A 59 30.04 2.84 -19.61
N ASN A 60 29.89 4.16 -19.78
CA ASN A 60 30.31 4.83 -21.01
C ASN A 60 31.84 4.95 -21.14
N ASN A 61 32.58 4.99 -20.04
CA ASN A 61 34.05 5.01 -20.09
C ASN A 61 34.67 3.67 -20.52
N ASN A 62 33.97 2.55 -20.31
CA ASN A 62 34.42 1.24 -20.79
C ASN A 62 34.16 1.00 -22.29
N ASN A 63 33.34 1.83 -22.94
CA ASN A 63 33.00 1.67 -24.36
C ASN A 63 33.84 2.54 -25.31
N HIS A 64 34.81 3.30 -24.78
CA HIS A 64 35.75 4.09 -25.58
C HIS A 64 37.18 3.54 -25.62
N ASN A 65 37.43 2.37 -25.03
CA ASN A 65 38.76 1.77 -24.99
C ASN A 65 38.97 0.55 -25.90
N ASN A 66 38.10 0.34 -26.90
CA ASN A 66 38.24 -0.79 -27.83
C ASN A 66 38.17 -0.41 -29.31
N ASN A 67 38.78 0.71 -29.70
CA ASN A 67 39.07 0.93 -31.11
C ASN A 67 40.32 1.80 -31.30
N ASN A 68 41.51 1.22 -31.08
CA ASN A 68 42.71 1.68 -31.77
C ASN A 68 43.76 0.57 -31.84
N ASN A 69 44.49 0.56 -32.97
CA ASN A 69 45.50 -0.41 -33.42
C ASN A 69 45.02 -1.81 -33.87
N ASN A 70 44.92 -2.00 -35.19
CA ASN A 70 46.07 -2.57 -35.91
C ASN A 70 46.05 -2.23 -37.41
N ASN A 71 47.23 -1.88 -37.92
CA ASN A 71 47.53 -1.54 -39.30
C ASN A 71 48.51 -2.59 -39.85
N ASN A 72 48.22 -3.26 -40.98
CA ASN A 72 49.14 -3.40 -42.12
C ASN A 72 48.62 -4.30 -43.26
N ASN A 73 48.78 -3.77 -44.49
CA ASN A 73 48.96 -4.38 -45.84
C ASN A 73 47.94 -5.40 -46.37
N HIS A 74 47.49 -5.40 -47.63
CA HIS A 74 48.17 -5.05 -48.89
C HIS A 74 47.13 -5.02 -50.06
N ASN A 75 47.39 -4.19 -51.10
CA ASN A 75 46.96 -4.30 -52.52
C ASN A 75 45.43 -4.35 -52.85
N ASN A 76 44.89 -3.80 -53.94
CA ASN A 76 45.39 -3.33 -55.22
C ASN A 76 44.31 -2.45 -55.90
N ASN A 77 44.76 -1.52 -56.73
CA ASN A 77 44.17 -1.04 -57.99
C ASN A 77 42.83 -0.27 -58.10
N ASN A 78 43.01 0.97 -58.60
CA ASN A 78 42.46 1.54 -59.83
C ASN A 78 41.24 2.50 -59.81
N ASN A 79 41.57 3.71 -60.29
CA ASN A 79 40.87 4.51 -61.30
C ASN A 79 39.64 5.38 -60.92
N ASN A 80 39.97 6.66 -60.76
CA ASN A 80 39.74 7.74 -61.76
C ASN A 80 38.64 8.80 -61.49
N HIS A 81 39.14 10.04 -61.52
CA HIS A 81 38.55 11.30 -62.01
C HIS A 81 37.53 12.14 -61.22
N ASN A 82 38.06 13.33 -60.87
CA ASN A 82 37.55 14.69 -61.08
C ASN A 82 36.45 15.31 -60.17
N SER A 83 36.97 16.22 -59.32
CA SER A 83 36.66 17.66 -59.21
C SER A 83 35.22 18.14 -58.95
N ILE A 84 35.09 18.93 -57.86
CA ILE A 84 34.60 20.34 -57.80
C ILE A 84 34.09 20.63 -56.36
N LYS A 85 34.63 21.68 -55.72
CA LYS A 85 34.07 22.40 -54.56
C LYS A 85 33.18 23.56 -55.07
N PRO A 86 32.48 24.35 -54.24
CA PRO A 86 31.60 24.06 -53.10
C PRO A 86 30.24 24.82 -53.22
N SER A 87 29.20 24.49 -52.45
CA SER A 87 28.21 25.51 -52.05
C SER A 87 27.30 25.08 -50.89
N ALA A 88 26.97 26.07 -50.08
CA ALA A 88 26.04 26.04 -48.98
C ALA A 88 24.57 25.93 -49.45
N ALA A 89 23.72 25.27 -48.66
CA ALA A 89 22.39 25.74 -48.23
C ALA A 89 21.50 24.58 -47.75
N GLY A 90 20.79 24.83 -46.65
CA GLY A 90 19.39 24.44 -46.52
C GLY A 90 19.07 23.15 -45.76
N LEU A 91 18.75 23.31 -44.48
CA LEU A 91 17.84 22.38 -43.78
C LEU A 91 16.55 22.19 -44.59
N ARG A 92 16.20 20.93 -44.90
CA ARG A 92 14.81 20.52 -45.18
C ARG A 92 14.54 19.15 -44.54
N LEU A 93 13.65 19.15 -43.54
CA LEU A 93 13.01 17.95 -43.01
C LEU A 93 12.30 17.20 -44.14
N ARG A 94 12.65 15.92 -44.35
CA ARG A 94 11.83 14.96 -45.11
C ARG A 94 11.16 13.97 -44.15
N ARG A 95 9.83 13.92 -44.25
CA ARG A 95 8.91 12.97 -43.60
C ARG A 95 9.31 11.52 -43.92
N VAL A 96 9.41 10.71 -42.87
CA VAL A 96 9.52 9.24 -42.95
C VAL A 96 8.10 8.66 -42.98
N THR A 97 7.62 8.20 -44.14
CA THR A 97 6.31 7.54 -44.29
C THR A 97 6.41 6.04 -44.60
N SER A 98 7.53 5.38 -44.31
CA SER A 98 7.68 3.92 -44.52
C SER A 98 7.50 3.05 -43.26
N GLY A 99 7.31 3.63 -42.07
CA GLY A 99 7.23 2.88 -40.80
C GLY A 99 5.86 2.31 -40.42
N LEU A 100 4.77 2.68 -41.11
CA LEU A 100 3.40 2.35 -40.66
C LEU A 100 2.75 1.13 -41.34
N ARG A 101 3.42 0.49 -42.30
CA ARG A 101 2.91 -0.76 -42.91
C ARG A 101 3.48 -2.04 -42.27
N SER A 102 4.62 -1.98 -41.59
CA SER A 102 5.21 -3.13 -40.88
C SER A 102 4.57 -3.41 -39.52
N LEU A 103 3.99 -2.39 -38.86
CA LEU A 103 3.32 -2.57 -37.55
C LEU A 103 1.93 -3.22 -37.64
N ARG A 104 1.25 -3.13 -38.80
CA ARG A 104 -0.08 -3.75 -39.00
C ARG A 104 0.00 -5.25 -39.34
N ALA A 105 1.10 -5.69 -39.96
CA ALA A 105 1.33 -7.10 -40.26
C ALA A 105 1.85 -7.91 -39.05
N ALA A 106 2.50 -7.24 -38.08
CA ALA A 106 2.93 -7.85 -36.82
C ALA A 106 1.76 -8.06 -35.84
N ALA A 107 0.79 -7.13 -35.80
CA ALA A 107 -0.39 -7.23 -34.94
C ALA A 107 -1.39 -8.33 -35.38
N GLN A 108 -1.44 -8.69 -36.68
CA GLN A 108 -2.35 -9.72 -37.19
C GLN A 108 -1.81 -11.16 -37.06
N ARG A 109 -0.53 -11.37 -36.72
CA ARG A 109 0.03 -12.71 -36.46
C ARG A 109 0.12 -13.06 -34.97
N ALA A 110 -0.16 -12.12 -34.07
CA ALA A 110 -0.18 -12.37 -32.62
C ALA A 110 -1.53 -12.87 -32.08
N GLY A 111 -2.53 -13.09 -32.96
CA GLY A 111 -3.89 -13.52 -32.59
C GLY A 111 -4.12 -15.04 -32.55
N GLN A 112 -3.08 -15.87 -32.59
CA GLN A 112 -3.22 -17.33 -32.47
C GLN A 112 -2.17 -17.91 -31.52
N GLY A 113 -2.62 -18.22 -30.30
CA GLY A 113 -2.08 -19.25 -29.41
C GLY A 113 -0.59 -19.21 -29.04
N ALA A 114 -0.23 -18.45 -28.01
CA ALA A 114 0.86 -18.79 -27.08
C ALA A 114 0.71 -17.96 -25.79
N PRO A 115 0.94 -18.53 -24.59
CA PRO A 115 0.69 -17.86 -23.32
C PRO A 115 1.71 -16.73 -23.13
N VAL A 116 1.21 -15.54 -22.81
CA VAL A 116 2.04 -14.40 -22.40
C VAL A 116 2.58 -14.71 -21.01
N SER A 117 3.86 -15.06 -20.93
CA SER A 117 4.57 -15.12 -19.65
C SER A 117 4.69 -13.70 -19.11
N SER A 118 3.93 -13.39 -18.06
CA SER A 118 4.10 -12.21 -17.25
C SER A 118 5.45 -12.28 -16.53
N ASN A 119 6.44 -11.54 -17.01
CA ASN A 119 7.58 -11.13 -16.19
C ASN A 119 7.13 -10.02 -15.22
N LEU A 120 6.13 -10.33 -14.40
CA LEU A 120 5.95 -9.67 -13.11
C LEU A 120 7.20 -10.00 -12.28
N SER A 121 7.68 -8.99 -11.58
CA SER A 121 8.89 -8.98 -10.79
C SER A 121 9.15 -10.30 -10.08
N LYS A 122 10.40 -10.77 -10.16
CA LYS A 122 10.97 -11.68 -9.17
C LYS A 122 11.11 -10.94 -7.84
N GLU A 123 9.98 -10.55 -7.26
CA GLU A 123 9.92 -10.22 -5.85
C GLU A 123 9.97 -11.53 -5.08
N ARG A 124 10.93 -11.61 -4.17
CA ARG A 124 10.99 -12.72 -3.23
C ARG A 124 9.66 -12.74 -2.47
N PRO A 125 8.99 -13.90 -2.32
CA PRO A 125 7.86 -14.01 -1.40
C PRO A 125 8.29 -13.47 -0.05
N TRP A 126 7.59 -12.45 0.45
CA TRP A 126 7.87 -11.89 1.75
C TRP A 126 7.59 -12.95 2.82
N THR A 127 8.65 -13.47 3.45
CA THR A 127 8.64 -14.45 4.54
C THR A 127 8.72 -13.79 5.91
N GLY A 128 8.48 -12.47 5.99
CA GLY A 128 8.63 -11.75 7.23
C GLY A 128 7.53 -12.08 8.24
N GLY A 129 7.94 -12.65 9.37
CA GLY A 129 7.27 -12.58 10.66
C GLY A 129 5.81 -13.00 10.71
N VAL A 130 5.55 -14.29 10.91
CA VAL A 130 4.26 -14.85 11.36
C VAL A 130 3.93 -14.43 12.81
N GLY A 131 4.68 -13.49 13.40
CA GLY A 131 4.56 -13.06 14.79
C GLY A 131 3.89 -11.70 14.94
N PRO A 132 3.40 -11.36 16.15
CA PRO A 132 2.83 -10.05 16.40
C PRO A 132 3.84 -8.93 16.17
N VAL A 133 3.35 -7.83 15.62
CA VAL A 133 4.11 -6.60 15.38
C VAL A 133 3.65 -5.55 16.37
N GLN A 134 4.59 -4.94 17.07
CA GLN A 134 4.31 -3.72 17.82
C GLN A 134 4.59 -2.52 16.91
N PRO A 135 3.58 -1.68 16.60
CA PRO A 135 3.75 -0.55 15.70
C PRO A 135 4.94 0.34 16.09
N GLY A 136 5.80 0.63 15.12
CA GLY A 136 7.00 1.45 15.31
C GLY A 136 8.16 0.80 16.08
N ARG A 137 7.99 -0.39 16.70
CA ARG A 137 9.06 -1.02 17.52
C ARG A 137 10.03 -1.88 16.72
N GLY A 138 9.65 -2.35 15.53
CA GLY A 138 10.40 -3.37 14.78
C GLY A 138 11.83 -2.99 14.36
N PHE A 139 12.34 -1.82 14.75
CA PHE A 139 13.22 -1.09 13.87
C PHE A 139 14.33 -0.26 14.50
N GLN A 140 14.35 -0.12 15.82
CA GLN A 140 15.47 0.55 16.46
C GLN A 140 16.80 -0.18 16.21
N GLY A 141 16.82 -1.51 16.34
CA GLY A 141 18.05 -2.31 16.21
C GLY A 141 18.65 -2.38 14.80
N GLU A 142 17.85 -2.54 13.74
CA GLU A 142 18.42 -2.53 12.38
C GLU A 142 18.61 -1.09 11.85
N VAL A 143 18.03 -0.04 12.46
CA VAL A 143 18.41 1.36 12.15
C VAL A 143 19.78 1.58 12.72
N GLU A 144 19.97 1.21 13.99
CA GLU A 144 21.26 1.24 14.66
C GLU A 144 22.31 0.43 13.88
N ALA A 145 21.97 -0.76 13.36
CA ALA A 145 22.87 -1.57 12.53
C ALA A 145 23.20 -0.91 11.17
N ALA A 146 22.20 -0.34 10.49
CA ALA A 146 22.41 0.34 9.22
C ALA A 146 23.23 1.63 9.38
N VAL A 147 22.94 2.42 10.42
CA VAL A 147 23.71 3.61 10.80
C VAL A 147 25.14 3.19 11.17
N ALA A 148 25.32 2.13 11.97
CA ALA A 148 26.64 1.61 12.31
C ALA A 148 27.44 1.13 11.09
N LYS A 149 26.78 0.65 10.04
CA LYS A 149 27.42 0.26 8.77
C LYS A 149 27.75 1.46 7.87
N ALA A 150 26.85 2.43 7.78
CA ALA A 150 26.95 3.56 6.86
C ALA A 150 27.91 4.66 7.37
N VAL A 151 27.88 4.97 8.68
CA VAL A 151 28.64 6.08 9.26
C VAL A 151 30.16 5.95 9.06
N PRO A 152 30.80 4.80 9.33
CA PRO A 152 32.25 4.64 9.09
C PRO A 152 32.62 4.81 7.61
N ARG A 153 31.74 4.37 6.71
CA ARG A 153 31.91 4.44 5.26
C ARG A 153 31.84 5.90 4.77
N LEU A 154 30.83 6.64 5.21
CA LEU A 154 30.69 8.07 4.95
C LEU A 154 31.86 8.89 5.50
N GLN A 155 32.34 8.56 6.71
CA GLN A 155 33.52 9.20 7.31
C GLN A 155 34.82 8.90 6.54
N SER A 156 34.95 7.69 5.97
CA SER A 156 36.10 7.35 5.11
C SER A 156 36.11 8.17 3.82
N ILE A 157 34.96 8.25 3.15
CA ILE A 157 34.80 8.99 1.90
C ILE A 157 35.02 10.49 2.12
N ALA A 158 34.45 11.06 3.19
CA ALA A 158 34.64 12.46 3.55
C ALA A 158 36.11 12.82 3.79
N ARG A 159 36.88 11.93 4.43
CA ARG A 159 38.32 12.12 4.63
C ARG A 159 39.09 12.08 3.31
N SER A 160 38.77 11.17 2.41
CA SER A 160 39.41 11.07 1.10
C SER A 160 39.16 12.30 0.23
N LEU A 161 37.91 12.76 0.18
CA LEU A 161 37.52 13.99 -0.53
C LEU A 161 38.20 15.25 0.03
N HIS A 162 38.41 15.30 1.35
CA HIS A 162 39.11 16.41 2.01
C HIS A 162 40.60 16.45 1.64
N VAL A 163 41.28 15.30 1.62
CA VAL A 163 42.69 15.18 1.22
C VAL A 163 42.87 15.53 -0.26
N ALA A 164 41.89 15.21 -1.11
CA ALA A 164 41.90 15.55 -2.54
C ALA A 164 41.51 17.01 -2.84
N GLY A 165 41.32 17.87 -1.82
CA GLY A 165 40.90 19.27 -2.01
C GLY A 165 39.52 19.41 -2.68
N GLY A 166 38.64 18.43 -2.51
CA GLY A 166 37.31 18.38 -3.14
C GLY A 166 37.29 17.80 -4.55
N ALA A 167 38.44 17.51 -5.16
CA ALA A 167 38.55 16.85 -6.47
C ALA A 167 38.57 15.33 -6.32
N GLY A 168 37.47 14.76 -5.83
CA GLY A 168 37.31 13.30 -5.75
C GLY A 168 37.28 12.62 -7.12
N SER A 169 37.83 11.43 -7.20
CA SER A 169 37.69 10.52 -8.34
C SER A 169 36.23 10.10 -8.54
N LEU A 170 35.86 9.73 -9.77
CA LEU A 170 34.52 9.20 -10.10
C LEU A 170 34.12 8.01 -9.22
N GLN A 171 35.11 7.21 -8.78
CA GLN A 171 34.89 6.07 -7.91
C GLN A 171 34.53 6.48 -6.47
N GLU A 172 35.23 7.48 -5.91
CA GLU A 172 34.90 8.02 -4.58
C GLU A 172 33.51 8.68 -4.54
N TRP A 173 33.12 9.35 -5.63
CA TRP A 173 31.77 9.90 -5.75
C TRP A 173 30.71 8.81 -5.90
N SER A 174 30.97 7.75 -6.66
CA SER A 174 30.07 6.60 -6.77
C SER A 174 29.89 5.89 -5.44
N GLU A 175 30.97 5.70 -4.67
CA GLU A 175 30.92 5.14 -3.31
C GLU A 175 30.14 6.02 -2.33
N LEU A 176 30.23 7.36 -2.45
CA LEU A 176 29.41 8.28 -1.67
C LEU A 176 27.93 8.09 -1.96
N TRP A 177 27.56 8.03 -3.24
CA TRP A 177 26.16 7.85 -3.64
C TRP A 177 25.63 6.50 -3.23
N VAL A 178 26.41 5.43 -3.32
CA VAL A 178 26.01 4.10 -2.81
C VAL A 178 25.85 4.13 -1.29
N ALA A 179 26.74 4.79 -0.54
CA ALA A 179 26.61 4.87 0.92
C ALA A 179 25.42 5.73 1.36
N LEU A 180 25.12 6.81 0.63
CA LEU A 180 23.95 7.66 0.86
C LEU A 180 22.65 7.00 0.39
N ASP A 181 22.68 6.19 -0.67
CA ASP A 181 21.57 5.36 -1.14
C ASP A 181 21.30 4.24 -0.13
N ASP A 182 22.32 3.51 0.34
CA ASP A 182 22.20 2.49 1.40
C ASP A 182 21.65 3.10 2.71
N LEU A 183 22.13 4.30 3.09
CA LEU A 183 21.67 5.01 4.29
C LEU A 183 20.27 5.56 4.09
N GLN A 184 19.97 6.17 2.93
CA GLN A 184 18.64 6.63 2.57
C GLN A 184 17.72 5.42 2.61
N GLU A 185 17.95 4.37 1.83
CA GLU A 185 17.21 3.11 1.82
C GLU A 185 17.05 2.55 3.23
N SER A 186 18.04 2.58 4.13
CA SER A 186 17.86 2.08 5.51
C SER A 186 17.06 3.00 6.44
N LEU A 187 17.11 4.32 6.20
CA LEU A 187 16.26 5.32 6.84
C LEU A 187 14.85 5.34 6.19
N TYR A 188 14.72 4.91 4.93
CA TYR A 188 13.52 4.84 4.10
C TYR A 188 12.79 3.49 4.20
N LEU A 189 13.49 2.40 4.49
CA LEU A 189 12.99 1.03 4.72
C LEU A 189 12.06 0.97 5.94
N ARG A 190 11.89 2.09 6.65
CA ARG A 190 11.09 2.24 7.87
C ARG A 190 10.13 3.41 7.82
N GLY A 191 9.96 4.01 6.65
CA GLY A 191 9.22 5.26 6.49
C GLY A 191 8.70 5.57 5.08
N SER A 192 8.81 4.67 4.09
CA SER A 192 8.11 4.86 2.83
C SER A 192 6.97 3.87 2.67
N CYS A 193 5.79 4.41 2.45
CA CYS A 193 4.65 3.65 1.99
C CYS A 193 4.93 3.05 0.60
N PRO A 194 4.27 1.94 0.23
CA PRO A 194 4.37 1.33 -1.08
C PRO A 194 4.25 2.32 -2.25
N ASP A 195 4.78 1.97 -3.43
CA ASP A 195 4.65 2.80 -4.62
C ASP A 195 3.16 3.10 -4.92
N GLY A 196 2.84 4.37 -5.20
CA GLY A 196 1.44 4.81 -5.35
C GLY A 196 0.70 5.08 -4.04
N SER A 197 1.41 5.14 -2.92
CA SER A 197 0.89 5.51 -1.60
C SER A 197 1.83 6.46 -0.86
N PHE A 198 1.37 7.07 0.21
CA PHE A 198 2.15 8.03 1.00
C PHE A 198 1.73 8.03 2.47
N LEU A 199 2.61 8.55 3.32
CA LEU A 199 2.39 8.64 4.76
C LEU A 199 1.47 9.81 5.08
N VAL A 200 0.46 9.56 5.92
CA VAL A 200 -0.39 10.61 6.50
C VAL A 200 -0.38 10.52 8.02
N PRO A 201 -0.22 11.67 8.73
CA PRO A 201 -0.47 11.74 10.16
C PRO A 201 -1.97 11.77 10.43
N LEU A 202 -2.43 10.78 11.19
CA LEU A 202 -3.80 10.72 11.70
C LEU A 202 -3.87 11.29 13.10
N ARG A 203 -5.02 11.91 13.40
CA ARG A 203 -5.39 12.32 14.74
C ARG A 203 -6.79 11.83 15.04
N SER A 204 -6.90 10.92 15.99
CA SER A 204 -8.18 10.33 16.38
C SER A 204 -8.24 10.15 17.89
N LEU A 205 -9.35 10.57 18.52
CA LEU A 205 -9.53 10.56 19.98
C LEU A 205 -8.36 11.21 20.76
N GLY A 206 -7.77 12.27 20.21
CA GLY A 206 -6.60 12.96 20.78
C GLY A 206 -5.27 12.21 20.64
N LEU A 207 -5.28 11.00 20.08
CA LEU A 207 -4.10 10.21 19.78
C LEU A 207 -3.58 10.52 18.38
N GLN A 208 -2.27 10.40 18.20
CA GLN A 208 -1.61 10.59 16.91
C GLN A 208 -0.90 9.30 16.48
N TYR A 209 -0.98 8.98 15.20
CA TYR A 209 -0.28 7.86 14.58
C TYR A 209 -0.11 8.10 13.08
N HIS A 210 0.82 7.38 12.46
CA HIS A 210 1.04 7.44 11.02
C HIS A 210 0.43 6.23 10.33
N LEU A 211 -0.14 6.45 9.14
CA LEU A 211 -0.74 5.44 8.28
C LEU A 211 -0.24 5.65 6.84
N CYS A 212 -0.11 4.56 6.09
CA CYS A 212 0.05 4.59 4.65
C CYS A 212 -1.30 4.59 3.96
N ILE A 213 -1.55 5.59 3.11
CA ILE A 213 -2.77 5.69 2.31
C ILE A 213 -2.42 5.84 0.83
N ARG A 214 -3.35 5.46 -0.05
CA ARG A 214 -3.14 5.56 -1.51
C ARG A 214 -3.10 7.02 -1.98
N GLN A 215 -2.33 7.28 -3.04
CA GLN A 215 -2.32 8.59 -3.72
C GLN A 215 -3.67 8.87 -4.40
N PRO A 216 -4.21 10.10 -4.42
CA PRO A 216 -5.49 10.40 -5.08
C PRO A 216 -5.58 10.00 -6.55
N GLU A 217 -4.46 10.06 -7.27
CA GLU A 217 -4.33 9.75 -8.69
C GLU A 217 -4.31 8.23 -8.96
N SER A 218 -4.31 7.38 -7.93
CA SER A 218 -4.32 5.92 -8.07
C SER A 218 -5.62 5.33 -8.61
N ALA A 219 -6.62 6.16 -8.94
CA ALA A 219 -7.91 5.72 -9.47
C ALA A 219 -7.80 4.82 -10.71
N SER A 220 -6.74 4.96 -11.50
CA SER A 220 -6.44 4.13 -12.68
C SER A 220 -5.25 3.19 -12.50
N SER A 221 -4.69 3.08 -11.29
CA SER A 221 -3.54 2.22 -10.99
C SER A 221 -3.98 0.94 -10.28
N TYR A 222 -3.04 0.00 -10.14
CA TYR A 222 -3.25 -1.19 -9.32
C TYR A 222 -3.56 -0.87 -7.85
N MET A 223 -3.32 0.35 -7.35
CA MET A 223 -3.75 0.73 -6.00
C MET A 223 -5.26 1.01 -5.93
N GLY A 224 -5.86 1.56 -6.99
CA GLY A 224 -7.27 1.98 -7.04
C GLY A 224 -7.56 3.22 -6.17
N ALA A 225 -8.70 3.88 -6.38
CA ALA A 225 -9.15 4.95 -5.47
C ALA A 225 -9.85 4.36 -4.25
N SER A 226 -9.88 5.03 -3.09
CA SER A 226 -10.65 4.55 -1.91
C SER A 226 -11.38 5.70 -1.22
N LEU A 227 -12.61 5.44 -0.76
CA LEU A 227 -13.34 6.40 0.08
C LEU A 227 -12.69 6.57 1.46
N VAL A 228 -12.12 5.50 2.02
CA VAL A 228 -11.38 5.55 3.29
C VAL A 228 -10.18 6.49 3.16
N ASP A 229 -9.37 6.32 2.10
CA ASP A 229 -8.21 7.16 1.84
C ASP A 229 -8.61 8.63 1.68
N LYS A 230 -9.63 8.91 0.85
CA LYS A 230 -10.15 10.27 0.63
C LYS A 230 -10.65 10.92 1.92
N HIS A 231 -11.33 10.16 2.78
CA HIS A 231 -11.85 10.67 4.04
C HIS A 231 -10.72 10.99 5.01
N ILE A 232 -9.73 10.11 5.13
CA ILE A 232 -8.53 10.32 5.96
C ILE A 232 -7.74 11.53 5.47
N MET A 233 -7.57 11.71 4.16
CA MET A 233 -6.92 12.90 3.61
C MET A 233 -7.65 14.20 3.96
N SER A 234 -8.98 14.16 3.93
CA SER A 234 -9.81 15.35 4.11
C SER A 234 -10.00 15.72 5.58
N HIS A 235 -10.05 14.73 6.47
CA HIS A 235 -10.45 14.92 7.88
C HIS A 235 -9.39 14.49 8.89
N GLY A 236 -8.32 13.81 8.46
CA GLY A 236 -7.23 13.34 9.33
C GLY A 236 -7.57 12.12 10.20
N ALA A 237 -8.72 11.50 9.99
CA ALA A 237 -9.18 10.30 10.70
C ALA A 237 -10.24 9.56 9.85
N PHE A 238 -10.65 8.37 10.29
CA PHE A 238 -11.81 7.66 9.75
C PHE A 238 -12.85 7.47 10.88
N PRO A 239 -14.05 8.07 10.78
CA PRO A 239 -14.98 8.22 11.90
C PRO A 239 -15.52 6.89 12.43
N ASP A 240 -15.71 5.90 11.57
CA ASP A 240 -16.25 4.59 11.97
C ASP A 240 -15.35 3.89 13.00
N CYS A 241 -14.03 4.14 12.93
CA CYS A 241 -13.11 3.62 13.94
C CYS A 241 -13.31 4.29 15.30
N GLU A 242 -13.66 5.57 15.35
CA GLU A 242 -13.96 6.28 16.60
C GLU A 242 -15.28 5.80 17.20
N GLU A 243 -16.29 5.61 16.35
CA GLU A 243 -17.58 5.05 16.75
C GLU A 243 -17.43 3.64 17.33
N ALA A 244 -16.63 2.79 16.69
CA ALA A 244 -16.34 1.45 17.20
C ALA A 244 -15.69 1.48 18.61
N VAL A 245 -14.85 2.48 18.90
CA VAL A 245 -14.22 2.64 20.23
C VAL A 245 -15.25 2.98 21.31
N GLU A 246 -16.39 3.63 21.00
CA GLU A 246 -17.46 3.87 21.97
C GLU A 246 -18.01 2.56 22.58
N PHE A 247 -17.93 1.47 21.83
CA PHE A 247 -18.42 0.15 22.22
C PHE A 247 -17.32 -0.80 22.73
N LEU A 248 -16.06 -0.35 22.73
CA LEU A 248 -14.94 -1.12 23.23
C LEU A 248 -15.05 -1.32 24.75
N PRO A 249 -15.15 -2.56 25.26
CA PRO A 249 -15.26 -2.80 26.69
C PRO A 249 -13.99 -2.38 27.43
N ALA A 250 -14.14 -1.57 28.48
CA ALA A 250 -13.04 -1.22 29.38
C ALA A 250 -12.64 -2.43 30.25
N ARG A 251 -11.84 -3.35 29.70
CA ARG A 251 -11.42 -4.59 30.36
C ARG A 251 -9.94 -4.90 30.12
N SER A 252 -9.23 -5.23 31.20
CA SER A 252 -7.84 -5.69 31.14
C SER A 252 -7.72 -7.01 30.36
N GLY A 253 -6.67 -7.13 29.54
CA GLY A 253 -6.39 -8.35 28.78
C GLY A 253 -7.23 -8.51 27.50
N CYS A 254 -8.14 -7.59 27.20
CA CYS A 254 -8.94 -7.64 25.98
C CYS A 254 -8.06 -7.76 24.72
N ILE A 255 -8.50 -8.62 23.80
CA ILE A 255 -8.07 -8.65 22.41
C ILE A 255 -9.23 -8.13 21.55
N VAL A 256 -8.92 -7.22 20.63
CA VAL A 256 -9.85 -6.75 19.61
C VAL A 256 -9.62 -7.56 18.34
N LEU A 257 -10.71 -8.02 17.73
CA LEU A 257 -10.70 -8.62 16.40
C LEU A 257 -11.23 -7.60 15.38
N ASP A 258 -10.35 -7.09 14.51
CA ASP A 258 -10.68 -6.15 13.43
C ASP A 258 -10.79 -6.94 12.12
N VAL A 259 -12.02 -7.30 11.74
CA VAL A 259 -12.34 -8.09 10.55
C VAL A 259 -12.63 -7.15 9.39
N GLY A 260 -11.85 -7.26 8.31
CA GLY A 260 -11.81 -6.23 7.27
C GLY A 260 -10.98 -5.04 7.72
N ALA A 261 -9.74 -5.30 8.15
CA ALA A 261 -8.84 -4.29 8.68
C ALA A 261 -8.44 -3.25 7.62
N ASN A 262 -8.61 -3.55 6.33
CA ASN A 262 -8.31 -2.69 5.20
C ASN A 262 -6.85 -2.21 5.29
N ILE A 263 -6.58 -0.93 5.10
CA ILE A 263 -5.25 -0.32 5.25
C ILE A 263 -4.77 -0.19 6.71
N GLY A 264 -5.59 -0.58 7.70
CA GLY A 264 -5.21 -0.62 9.12
C GLY A 264 -5.62 0.58 9.97
N SER A 265 -6.55 1.42 9.50
CA SER A 265 -7.00 2.62 10.23
C SER A 265 -7.51 2.29 11.64
N CYS A 266 -8.47 1.36 11.76
CA CYS A 266 -9.02 0.97 13.06
C CYS A 266 -8.03 0.15 13.88
N SER A 267 -7.33 -0.81 13.24
CA SER A 267 -6.28 -1.61 13.87
C SER A 267 -5.21 -0.77 14.58
N LEU A 268 -4.70 0.29 13.94
CA LEU A 268 -3.72 1.18 14.55
C LEU A 268 -4.33 2.01 15.68
N LEU A 269 -5.58 2.46 15.56
CA LEU A 269 -6.28 3.16 16.65
C LEU A 269 -6.44 2.27 17.89
N PHE A 270 -6.93 1.04 17.74
CA PHE A 270 -7.06 0.09 18.86
C PHE A 270 -5.71 -0.23 19.50
N ALA A 271 -4.67 -0.47 18.68
CA ALA A 271 -3.33 -0.69 19.18
C ALA A 271 -2.77 0.53 19.93
N ARG A 272 -3.04 1.75 19.43
CA ARG A 272 -2.65 3.02 20.06
C ARG A 272 -3.33 3.25 21.42
N LEU A 273 -4.55 2.74 21.59
CA LEU A 273 -5.28 2.68 22.86
C LEU A 273 -4.72 1.64 23.83
N GLY A 274 -3.69 0.88 23.44
CA GLY A 274 -3.05 -0.14 24.27
C GLY A 274 -3.76 -1.49 24.24
N VAL A 275 -4.65 -1.74 23.26
CA VAL A 275 -5.38 -3.00 23.13
C VAL A 275 -4.72 -3.89 22.08
N ARG A 276 -4.54 -5.18 22.39
CA ARG A 276 -3.98 -6.14 21.44
C ARG A 276 -4.97 -6.37 20.31
N VAL A 277 -4.49 -6.45 19.07
CA VAL A 277 -5.36 -6.51 17.88
C VAL A 277 -5.05 -7.73 17.04
N ILE A 278 -6.07 -8.46 16.63
CA ILE A 278 -6.03 -9.38 15.50
C ILE A 278 -6.64 -8.65 14.31
N ALA A 279 -5.82 -8.30 13.32
CA ALA A 279 -6.24 -7.59 12.12
C ALA A 279 -6.40 -8.61 10.97
N VAL A 280 -7.62 -8.81 10.48
CA VAL A 280 -7.92 -9.73 9.39
C VAL A 280 -8.13 -8.94 8.11
N GLU A 281 -7.27 -9.14 7.13
CA GLU A 281 -7.35 -8.48 5.82
C GLU A 281 -6.96 -9.46 4.71
N ALA A 282 -7.81 -9.54 3.69
CA ALA A 282 -7.68 -10.54 2.65
C ALA A 282 -7.22 -9.95 1.31
N GLU A 283 -7.54 -8.68 1.05
CA GLU A 283 -7.18 -8.01 -0.21
C GLU A 283 -5.67 -7.67 -0.19
N PRO A 284 -4.88 -8.15 -1.17
CA PRO A 284 -3.43 -8.01 -1.13
C PRO A 284 -2.91 -6.57 -1.06
N VAL A 285 -3.57 -5.61 -1.72
CA VAL A 285 -3.15 -4.20 -1.72
C VAL A 285 -3.40 -3.55 -0.35
N ASN A 286 -4.58 -3.76 0.23
CA ASN A 286 -4.90 -3.36 1.60
C ASN A 286 -3.90 -3.94 2.59
N LEU A 287 -3.61 -5.24 2.45
CA LEU A 287 -2.68 -5.96 3.31
C LEU A 287 -1.25 -5.38 3.21
N GLU A 288 -0.81 -4.98 2.02
CA GLU A 288 0.47 -4.32 1.82
C GLU A 288 0.54 -2.98 2.57
N LEU A 289 -0.50 -2.15 2.45
CA LEU A 289 -0.63 -0.86 3.13
C LEU A 289 -0.73 -1.02 4.66
N LEU A 290 -1.50 -1.99 5.16
CA LEU A 290 -1.59 -2.33 6.58
C LEU A 290 -0.21 -2.70 7.13
N ARG A 291 0.50 -3.62 6.45
CA ARG A 291 1.84 -4.05 6.87
C ARG A 291 2.86 -2.91 6.85
N ALA A 292 2.80 -2.04 5.84
CA ALA A 292 3.63 -0.86 5.76
C ALA A 292 3.32 0.13 6.90
N SER A 293 2.04 0.33 7.21
CA SER A 293 1.60 1.24 8.26
C SER A 293 2.06 0.80 9.65
N LEU A 294 1.97 -0.50 9.97
CA LEU A 294 2.49 -1.06 11.23
C LEU A 294 4.02 -0.87 11.37
N ARG A 295 4.71 -0.66 10.26
CA ARG A 295 6.16 -0.51 10.18
C ARG A 295 6.63 0.94 10.23
N LEU A 296 5.74 1.91 10.02
CA LEU A 296 6.09 3.33 10.07
C LEU A 296 6.63 3.69 11.46
N ALA A 297 7.64 4.58 11.48
CA ALA A 297 7.98 5.30 12.69
C ALA A 297 6.75 6.04 13.21
N GLN A 298 6.42 5.88 14.49
CA GLN A 298 5.21 6.44 15.09
C GLN A 298 5.53 7.69 15.93
N PRO A 299 4.62 8.68 15.99
CA PRO A 299 4.83 9.87 16.80
C PRO A 299 4.83 9.53 18.31
N PRO A 300 5.47 10.37 19.16
CA PRO A 300 5.51 10.16 20.60
C PRO A 300 4.11 10.01 21.23
N GLY A 301 4.02 9.22 22.31
CA GLY A 301 2.85 9.11 23.18
C GLY A 301 2.74 7.71 23.79
N PRO A 302 1.52 7.25 24.18
CA PRO A 302 1.33 5.90 24.70
C PRO A 302 1.97 4.81 23.84
N GLN A 303 2.48 3.76 24.45
CA GLN A 303 3.04 2.67 23.68
C GLN A 303 1.91 1.89 22.98
N PHE A 304 2.07 1.59 21.69
CA PHE A 304 1.13 0.72 21.00
C PHE A 304 1.18 -0.70 21.57
N ALA A 305 0.04 -1.37 21.66
CA ALA A 305 -0.01 -2.80 21.87
C ALA A 305 0.33 -3.57 20.58
N ASN A 306 0.50 -4.89 20.72
CA ASN A 306 0.83 -5.77 19.61
C ASN A 306 -0.37 -5.99 18.67
N VAL A 307 -0.08 -6.04 17.37
CA VAL A 307 -1.02 -6.38 16.31
C VAL A 307 -0.56 -7.67 15.63
N SER A 308 -1.46 -8.63 15.51
CA SER A 308 -1.26 -9.86 14.74
C SER A 308 -2.08 -9.79 13.46
N VAL A 309 -1.46 -9.96 12.29
CA VAL A 309 -2.12 -9.80 10.99
C VAL A 309 -2.45 -11.15 10.38
N ALA A 310 -3.74 -11.41 10.13
CA ALA A 310 -4.23 -12.58 9.41
C ALA A 310 -4.50 -12.20 7.94
N ALA A 311 -3.68 -12.74 7.04
CA ALA A 311 -3.76 -12.49 5.60
C ALA A 311 -4.71 -13.48 4.90
N VAL A 312 -6.00 -13.43 5.25
CA VAL A 312 -6.99 -14.45 4.87
C VAL A 312 -8.38 -13.84 4.82
N ALA A 313 -9.23 -14.32 3.89
CA ALA A 313 -10.66 -14.06 3.94
C ALA A 313 -11.30 -14.90 5.05
N VAL A 314 -12.38 -14.41 5.63
CA VAL A 314 -13.17 -15.19 6.59
C VAL A 314 -14.50 -15.59 5.99
N ASP A 315 -14.84 -16.86 6.12
CA ASP A 315 -16.02 -17.47 5.52
C ASP A 315 -16.57 -18.59 6.42
N GLU A 316 -17.68 -19.21 6.02
CA GLU A 316 -18.32 -20.29 6.78
C GLU A 316 -17.46 -21.57 6.84
N ALA A 317 -16.58 -21.75 5.85
CA ALA A 317 -15.67 -22.89 5.72
C ALA A 317 -14.30 -22.45 5.17
N ALA A 318 -13.28 -23.28 5.42
CA ALA A 318 -11.97 -23.09 4.84
C ALA A 318 -11.98 -23.41 3.33
N GLY A 319 -11.20 -22.66 2.55
CA GLY A 319 -11.14 -22.85 1.10
C GLY A 319 -10.51 -21.66 0.38
N PHE A 320 -11.08 -21.31 -0.76
CA PHE A 320 -10.68 -20.13 -1.53
C PHE A 320 -11.92 -19.34 -1.94
N VAL A 321 -11.80 -18.02 -1.91
CA VAL A 321 -12.80 -17.08 -2.43
C VAL A 321 -12.13 -16.13 -3.41
N TRP A 322 -12.92 -15.55 -4.29
CA TRP A 322 -12.44 -14.49 -5.17
C TRP A 322 -12.75 -13.14 -4.55
N ILE A 323 -11.74 -12.31 -4.37
CA ILE A 323 -11.94 -10.89 -4.10
C ILE A 323 -12.01 -10.16 -5.42
N THR A 324 -13.13 -9.49 -5.68
CA THR A 324 -13.29 -8.60 -6.82
C THR A 324 -13.21 -7.16 -6.33
N ARG A 325 -12.22 -6.43 -6.84
CA ARG A 325 -12.00 -5.04 -6.45
C ARG A 325 -12.93 -4.11 -7.22
N ASP A 326 -13.49 -3.15 -6.50
CA ASP A 326 -14.17 -2.03 -7.12
C ASP A 326 -13.11 -1.04 -7.66
N ALA A 327 -13.10 -0.85 -8.97
CA ALA A 327 -12.15 0.03 -9.66
C ALA A 327 -12.19 1.48 -9.15
N THR A 328 -13.33 1.91 -8.60
CA THR A 328 -13.58 3.27 -8.13
C THR A 328 -13.46 3.42 -6.61
N ASN A 329 -13.47 2.29 -5.88
CA ASN A 329 -13.36 2.24 -4.43
C ASN A 329 -12.72 0.93 -3.94
N ALA A 330 -11.39 0.86 -3.85
CA ALA A 330 -10.62 -0.27 -3.35
C ALA A 330 -11.03 -0.72 -1.93
N GLY A 331 -11.61 0.18 -1.12
CA GLY A 331 -12.20 -0.18 0.17
C GLY A 331 -13.47 -1.04 0.07
N ASN A 332 -14.11 -1.08 -1.09
CA ASN A 332 -15.38 -1.77 -1.38
C ASN A 332 -15.15 -3.07 -2.17
N SER A 333 -14.08 -3.79 -1.84
CA SER A 333 -13.75 -5.06 -2.50
C SER A 333 -14.64 -6.17 -1.94
N SER A 334 -15.33 -6.91 -2.81
CA SER A 334 -16.32 -7.91 -2.42
C SER A 334 -15.82 -9.34 -2.66
N THR A 335 -16.38 -10.32 -1.93
CA THR A 335 -16.04 -11.74 -2.10
C THR A 335 -17.14 -12.50 -2.86
N SER A 336 -16.75 -13.37 -3.78
CA SER A 336 -17.66 -14.31 -4.45
C SER A 336 -17.15 -15.75 -4.37
N SER A 337 -18.09 -16.70 -4.26
CA SER A 337 -17.81 -18.14 -4.32
C SER A 337 -17.79 -18.62 -5.77
N VAL A 338 -17.00 -19.67 -6.06
CA VAL A 338 -16.82 -20.21 -7.42
C VAL A 338 -18.07 -20.94 -7.95
N THR A 339 -19.13 -21.11 -7.14
CA THR A 339 -20.32 -21.88 -7.54
C THR A 339 -21.28 -21.13 -8.45
N ASP A 340 -21.12 -19.81 -8.65
CA ASP A 340 -21.91 -19.05 -9.63
C ASP A 340 -21.39 -19.25 -11.06
N THR A 341 -21.70 -20.43 -11.61
CA THR A 341 -21.36 -20.83 -12.98
C THR A 341 -22.02 -19.98 -14.09
N SER A 342 -22.87 -19.00 -13.75
CA SER A 342 -23.47 -18.06 -14.71
C SER A 342 -22.68 -16.76 -14.90
N GLU A 343 -21.71 -16.44 -14.02
CA GLU A 343 -20.87 -15.24 -14.08
C GLU A 343 -19.37 -15.58 -14.28
N ALA A 344 -19.06 -16.83 -14.65
CA ALA A 344 -17.71 -17.28 -14.99
C ALA A 344 -17.08 -16.55 -16.21
N SER A 345 -17.80 -15.62 -16.83
CA SER A 345 -17.35 -14.84 -17.98
C SER A 345 -16.67 -13.52 -17.62
N LEU A 346 -16.62 -13.13 -16.35
CA LEU A 346 -15.94 -11.91 -15.89
C LEU A 346 -15.04 -12.20 -14.68
N VAL A 347 -14.10 -13.14 -14.81
CA VAL A 347 -12.83 -12.99 -14.07
C VAL A 347 -12.17 -11.74 -14.64
N SER A 348 -12.58 -10.58 -14.12
CA SER A 348 -12.01 -9.30 -14.52
C SER A 348 -10.54 -9.27 -14.09
N GLU A 349 -9.73 -8.41 -14.69
CA GLU A 349 -8.34 -8.17 -14.25
C GLU A 349 -8.24 -7.72 -12.78
N LEU A 350 -9.38 -7.39 -12.14
CA LEU A 350 -9.50 -6.93 -10.76
C LEU A 350 -9.93 -8.02 -9.77
N SER A 351 -10.03 -9.28 -10.21
CA SER A 351 -10.40 -10.41 -9.35
C SER A 351 -9.18 -11.24 -8.96
N THR A 352 -8.93 -11.42 -7.66
CA THR A 352 -7.79 -12.18 -7.12
C THR A 352 -8.29 -13.31 -6.21
N PRO A 353 -7.83 -14.56 -6.40
CA PRO A 353 -8.19 -15.64 -5.50
C PRO A 353 -7.39 -15.52 -4.20
N VAL A 354 -8.06 -15.67 -3.07
CA VAL A 354 -7.44 -15.60 -1.74
C VAL A 354 -7.87 -16.80 -0.90
N ALA A 355 -7.01 -17.22 0.01
CA ALA A 355 -7.36 -18.24 0.98
C ALA A 355 -8.50 -17.74 1.87
N ALA A 356 -9.42 -18.63 2.20
CA ALA A 356 -10.50 -18.41 3.14
C ALA A 356 -10.37 -19.36 4.33
N ALA A 357 -10.72 -18.89 5.52
CA ALA A 357 -10.71 -19.67 6.75
C ALA A 357 -11.94 -19.37 7.60
N ARG A 358 -12.26 -20.26 8.54
CA ARG A 358 -13.28 -19.99 9.55
C ARG A 358 -12.77 -18.95 10.54
N LEU A 359 -13.61 -17.99 10.92
CA LEU A 359 -13.22 -16.92 11.84
C LEU A 359 -12.77 -17.46 13.21
N ASP A 360 -13.38 -18.56 13.69
CA ASP A 360 -12.96 -19.26 14.91
C ASP A 360 -11.48 -19.70 14.84
N ASP A 361 -11.03 -20.23 13.69
CA ASP A 361 -9.68 -20.77 13.52
C ASP A 361 -8.64 -19.65 13.47
N VAL A 362 -9.00 -18.54 12.80
CA VAL A 362 -8.19 -17.31 12.76
C VAL A 362 -8.07 -16.71 14.17
N ALA A 363 -9.19 -16.59 14.88
CA ALA A 363 -9.24 -16.04 16.23
C ALA A 363 -8.37 -16.83 17.21
N GLU A 364 -8.48 -18.17 17.19
CA GLU A 364 -7.69 -19.05 18.04
C GLU A 364 -6.19 -18.95 17.76
N ALA A 365 -5.79 -19.06 16.49
CA ALA A 365 -4.39 -19.00 16.10
C ALA A 365 -3.75 -17.65 16.45
N HIS A 366 -4.41 -16.54 16.08
CA HIS A 366 -3.83 -15.21 16.24
C HIS A 366 -3.92 -14.67 17.68
N ALA A 367 -4.90 -15.11 18.49
CA ALA A 367 -4.89 -14.82 19.92
C ALA A 367 -3.71 -15.51 20.63
N GLY A 368 -3.41 -16.76 20.25
CA GLY A 368 -2.23 -17.47 20.75
C GLY A 368 -0.92 -16.73 20.44
N LEU A 369 -0.78 -16.21 19.22
CA LEU A 369 0.37 -15.38 18.84
C LEU A 369 0.51 -14.13 19.72
N LEU A 370 -0.61 -13.53 20.14
CA LEU A 370 -0.64 -12.35 21.01
C LEU A 370 -0.42 -12.67 22.50
N GLY A 371 -0.11 -13.93 22.85
CA GLY A 371 0.05 -14.38 24.24
C GLY A 371 -1.27 -14.42 25.00
N GLY A 372 -2.37 -14.68 24.30
CA GLY A 372 -3.70 -14.86 24.87
C GLY A 372 -4.39 -16.09 24.31
N SER A 373 -5.70 -16.09 24.39
CA SER A 373 -6.60 -17.15 23.95
C SER A 373 -7.82 -16.54 23.26
N MET A 374 -8.59 -17.35 22.55
CA MET A 374 -9.85 -16.91 21.96
C MET A 374 -10.82 -16.34 23.02
N SER A 375 -10.76 -16.82 24.26
CA SER A 375 -11.53 -16.27 25.38
C SER A 375 -11.07 -14.88 25.85
N ASP A 376 -9.96 -14.35 25.36
CA ASP A 376 -9.55 -12.97 25.66
C ASP A 376 -10.14 -11.96 24.66
N ILE A 377 -10.74 -12.44 23.56
CA ILE A 377 -11.37 -11.59 22.55
C ILE A 377 -12.65 -11.00 23.14
N CYS A 378 -12.65 -9.67 23.35
CA CYS A 378 -13.74 -8.99 24.03
C CYS A 378 -14.59 -8.10 23.12
N PHE A 379 -14.05 -7.77 21.95
CA PHE A 379 -14.68 -6.90 20.97
C PHE A 379 -14.34 -7.36 19.56
N MET A 380 -15.32 -7.30 18.67
CA MET A 380 -15.14 -7.57 17.25
C MET A 380 -15.69 -6.39 16.44
N LYS A 381 -14.89 -5.87 15.51
CA LYS A 381 -15.35 -5.00 14.44
C LYS A 381 -15.41 -5.81 13.13
N MET A 382 -16.47 -5.66 12.34
CA MET A 382 -16.62 -6.32 11.04
C MET A 382 -17.04 -5.32 9.96
N ASP A 383 -16.28 -5.27 8.88
CA ASP A 383 -16.59 -4.47 7.70
C ASP A 383 -15.94 -5.17 6.51
N ILE A 384 -16.64 -6.17 5.99
CA ILE A 384 -16.13 -7.11 4.97
C ILE A 384 -17.07 -7.21 3.78
N GLU A 385 -17.76 -6.10 3.48
CA GLU A 385 -18.47 -5.88 2.22
C GLU A 385 -19.48 -7.00 1.91
N ALA A 386 -20.44 -7.19 2.82
CA ALA A 386 -21.54 -8.15 2.76
C ALA A 386 -21.18 -9.63 2.99
N ALA A 387 -19.95 -9.93 3.42
CA ALA A 387 -19.55 -11.27 3.85
C ALA A 387 -19.80 -11.54 5.36
N GLU A 388 -20.41 -10.59 6.09
CA GLU A 388 -20.57 -10.65 7.56
C GLU A 388 -21.30 -11.91 8.00
N LEU A 389 -22.42 -12.26 7.35
CA LEU A 389 -23.20 -13.45 7.71
C LEU A 389 -22.38 -14.74 7.57
N ARG A 390 -21.64 -14.89 6.47
CA ARG A 390 -20.82 -16.10 6.25
C ARG A 390 -19.66 -16.17 7.23
N ALA A 391 -18.99 -15.05 7.50
CA ALA A 391 -17.95 -14.98 8.51
C ALA A 391 -18.48 -15.33 9.92
N LEU A 392 -19.70 -14.90 10.26
CA LEU A 392 -20.36 -15.25 11.53
C LEU A 392 -20.73 -16.74 11.61
N HIS A 393 -21.17 -17.36 10.51
CA HIS A 393 -21.34 -18.82 10.42
C HIS A 393 -20.02 -19.58 10.63
N GLY A 394 -18.89 -18.97 10.25
CA GLY A 394 -17.54 -19.45 10.56
C GLY A 394 -17.08 -19.22 12.01
N ALA A 395 -17.91 -18.59 12.86
CA ALA A 395 -17.53 -18.12 14.20
C ALA A 395 -18.37 -18.67 15.39
N PRO A 396 -18.91 -19.90 15.38
CA PRO A 396 -19.85 -20.34 16.42
C PRO A 396 -19.22 -20.37 17.82
N ARG A 397 -17.92 -20.74 17.95
CA ARG A 397 -17.26 -20.74 19.28
C ARG A 397 -17.03 -19.33 19.79
N LEU A 398 -16.64 -18.42 18.91
CA LEU A 398 -16.42 -17.02 19.24
C LEU A 398 -17.73 -16.32 19.64
N LEU A 399 -18.83 -16.59 18.92
CA LEU A 399 -20.16 -16.06 19.26
C LEU A 399 -20.72 -16.61 20.58
N ALA A 400 -20.44 -17.88 20.89
CA ALA A 400 -20.83 -18.48 22.17
C ALA A 400 -20.01 -17.96 23.37
N SER A 401 -18.86 -17.32 23.10
CA SER A 401 -17.97 -16.79 24.14
C SER A 401 -18.66 -15.70 24.97
N GLN A 402 -18.63 -15.86 26.29
CA GLN A 402 -19.11 -14.85 27.24
C GLN A 402 -18.19 -13.63 27.33
N MET A 403 -16.96 -13.78 26.80
CA MET A 403 -15.96 -12.73 26.81
C MET A 403 -16.15 -11.77 25.64
N LEU A 404 -16.69 -12.22 24.50
CA LEU A 404 -17.10 -11.34 23.41
C LEU A 404 -18.33 -10.54 23.84
N ARG A 405 -18.11 -9.26 24.17
CA ARG A 405 -19.15 -8.37 24.74
C ARG A 405 -19.84 -7.52 23.70
N ALA A 406 -19.18 -7.24 22.59
CA ALA A 406 -19.73 -6.40 21.54
C ALA A 406 -19.18 -6.80 20.16
N VAL A 407 -20.07 -6.78 19.18
CA VAL A 407 -19.78 -6.93 17.75
C VAL A 407 -20.30 -5.68 17.07
N HIS A 408 -19.39 -4.83 16.59
CA HIS A 408 -19.72 -3.66 15.80
C HIS A 408 -19.53 -4.00 14.33
N PHE A 409 -20.54 -3.81 13.49
CA PHE A 409 -20.47 -4.28 12.11
C PHE A 409 -21.16 -3.36 11.13
N GLU A 410 -20.60 -3.27 9.92
CA GLU A 410 -21.30 -2.68 8.79
C GLU A 410 -22.53 -3.56 8.46
N PHE A 411 -23.69 -2.92 8.30
CA PHE A 411 -24.92 -3.61 7.95
C PHE A 411 -25.60 -2.96 6.76
N VAL A 412 -25.42 -3.55 5.58
CA VAL A 412 -26.01 -3.08 4.33
C VAL A 412 -26.98 -4.15 3.80
N PRO A 413 -28.29 -4.06 4.10
CA PRO A 413 -29.25 -5.09 3.70
C PRO A 413 -29.47 -5.15 2.18
N LEU A 414 -29.38 -4.01 1.51
CA LEU A 414 -29.41 -3.89 0.05
C LEU A 414 -28.15 -3.14 -0.38
N GLY A 415 -27.26 -3.82 -1.11
CA GLY A 415 -26.07 -3.19 -1.66
C GLY A 415 -26.41 -2.16 -2.73
N ARG A 416 -25.39 -1.46 -3.23
CA ARG A 416 -25.58 -0.41 -4.25
C ARG A 416 -26.19 -1.05 -5.50
N ASP A 417 -27.30 -0.49 -6.00
CA ASP A 417 -28.02 -0.97 -7.18
C ASP A 417 -28.56 -2.41 -7.10
N GLY A 418 -28.72 -2.96 -5.89
CA GLY A 418 -29.27 -4.30 -5.66
C GLY A 418 -28.23 -5.44 -5.68
N GLY A 419 -26.93 -5.13 -5.85
CA GLY A 419 -25.82 -6.09 -5.76
C GLY A 419 -24.90 -5.81 -4.57
N GLY A 420 -24.32 -6.87 -3.97
CA GLY A 420 -23.26 -6.76 -2.96
C GLY A 420 -23.71 -6.41 -1.52
N GLY A 421 -24.99 -6.60 -1.17
CA GLY A 421 -25.46 -6.57 0.23
C GLY A 421 -25.81 -7.98 0.72
N VAL A 422 -26.00 -8.15 2.03
CA VAL A 422 -26.38 -9.47 2.62
C VAL A 422 -27.79 -9.91 2.16
N GLY A 423 -28.55 -9.01 1.54
CA GLY A 423 -29.94 -9.20 1.16
C GLY A 423 -30.89 -9.10 2.36
N ILE A 424 -32.18 -8.88 2.14
CA ILE A 424 -33.16 -8.79 3.24
C ILE A 424 -33.19 -10.06 4.09
N ARG A 425 -33.18 -11.23 3.44
CA ARG A 425 -33.18 -12.53 4.13
C ARG A 425 -31.90 -12.77 4.93
N GLY A 426 -30.74 -12.55 4.31
CA GLY A 426 -29.46 -12.75 5.00
C GLY A 426 -29.23 -11.68 6.09
N GLY A 427 -29.73 -10.46 5.89
CA GLY A 427 -29.74 -9.42 6.93
C GLY A 427 -30.57 -9.85 8.15
N ARG A 428 -31.77 -10.42 7.95
CA ARG A 428 -32.57 -10.99 9.05
C ARG A 428 -31.84 -12.14 9.74
N GLU A 429 -31.30 -13.07 8.97
CA GLU A 429 -30.56 -14.22 9.49
C GLU A 429 -29.35 -13.79 10.33
N LEU A 430 -28.61 -12.77 9.90
CA LEU A 430 -27.48 -12.21 10.64
C LEU A 430 -27.92 -11.68 12.01
N LEU A 431 -28.98 -10.87 12.06
CA LEU A 431 -29.48 -10.30 13.31
C LEU A 431 -30.04 -11.40 14.24
N GLU A 432 -30.72 -12.40 13.68
CA GLU A 432 -31.21 -13.56 14.41
C GLU A 432 -30.08 -14.43 14.97
N LEU A 433 -29.01 -14.64 14.22
CA LEU A 433 -27.82 -15.37 14.65
C LEU A 433 -27.18 -14.71 15.87
N LEU A 434 -27.02 -13.38 15.85
CA LEU A 434 -26.51 -12.62 16.99
C LEU A 434 -27.47 -12.70 18.18
N ALA A 435 -28.78 -12.54 17.96
CA ALA A 435 -29.78 -12.65 19.02
C ALA A 435 -29.80 -14.04 19.67
N ALA A 436 -29.71 -15.11 18.87
CA ALA A 436 -29.66 -16.49 19.34
C ALA A 436 -28.41 -16.77 20.19
N ASN A 437 -27.32 -16.02 19.98
CA ASN A 437 -26.10 -16.09 20.79
C ASN A 437 -26.11 -15.14 21.99
N GLY A 438 -27.26 -14.54 22.34
CA GLY A 438 -27.44 -13.73 23.54
C GLY A 438 -26.99 -12.27 23.40
N PHE A 439 -26.85 -11.77 22.17
CA PHE A 439 -26.65 -10.34 21.91
C PHE A 439 -28.00 -9.63 21.73
N VAL A 440 -28.03 -8.33 22.05
CA VAL A 440 -29.10 -7.42 21.68
C VAL A 440 -28.59 -6.44 20.63
N VAL A 441 -29.38 -6.18 19.58
CA VAL A 441 -28.97 -5.28 18.49
C VAL A 441 -29.21 -3.85 18.91
N TYR A 442 -28.16 -3.03 18.90
CA TYR A 442 -28.20 -1.62 19.21
C TYR A 442 -27.99 -0.81 17.93
N GLY A 443 -29.01 -0.04 17.55
CA GLY A 443 -28.90 0.90 16.44
C GLY A 443 -28.33 2.23 16.93
N HIS A 444 -27.48 2.83 16.11
CA HIS A 444 -26.82 4.10 16.36
C HIS A 444 -26.41 4.74 15.01
N GLY A 445 -25.68 5.85 15.02
CA GLY A 445 -25.36 6.60 13.80
C GLY A 445 -26.42 7.62 13.38
N PRO A 446 -26.24 8.27 12.21
CA PRO A 446 -27.01 9.46 11.81
C PRO A 446 -28.47 9.16 11.41
N VAL A 447 -28.77 7.91 11.04
CA VAL A 447 -30.06 7.52 10.45
C VAL A 447 -30.90 6.61 11.35
N LEU A 448 -30.33 6.13 12.46
CA LEU A 448 -31.01 5.28 13.44
C LEU A 448 -31.17 6.00 14.79
N GLN A 449 -32.23 5.64 15.51
CA GLN A 449 -32.35 6.02 16.91
C GLN A 449 -31.37 5.19 17.74
N ARG A 450 -30.68 5.85 18.70
CA ARG A 450 -29.82 5.23 19.71
C ARG A 450 -30.66 4.41 20.68
N ARG A 451 -30.95 3.15 20.33
CA ARG A 451 -31.75 2.21 21.13
C ARG A 451 -31.50 0.76 20.76
N VAL A 452 -31.99 -0.14 21.60
CA VAL A 452 -32.03 -1.58 21.34
C VAL A 452 -33.22 -1.93 20.43
N TYR A 453 -33.01 -2.90 19.54
CA TYR A 453 -34.00 -3.51 18.66
C TYR A 453 -34.09 -5.01 18.98
N GLY A 454 -35.31 -5.51 19.19
CA GLY A 454 -35.57 -6.93 19.41
C GLY A 454 -35.90 -7.71 18.12
N PRO A 455 -35.96 -9.05 18.17
CA PRO A 455 -36.27 -9.88 17.00
C PRO A 455 -37.58 -9.55 16.27
N LEU A 456 -38.59 -9.05 17.01
CA LEU A 456 -39.86 -8.62 16.43
C LEU A 456 -39.77 -7.33 15.59
N GLU A 457 -38.70 -6.56 15.77
CA GLU A 457 -38.47 -5.27 15.10
C GLU A 457 -37.47 -5.37 13.95
N PHE A 458 -36.85 -6.54 13.72
CA PHE A 458 -35.78 -6.70 12.73
C PHE A 458 -36.25 -6.41 11.30
N ASP A 459 -37.47 -6.81 10.91
CA ASP A 459 -37.99 -6.50 9.57
C ASP A 459 -38.14 -5.00 9.33
N GLU A 460 -38.64 -4.27 10.33
CA GLU A 460 -38.79 -2.82 10.25
C GLU A 460 -37.43 -2.13 10.18
N LEU A 461 -36.48 -2.57 11.03
CA LEU A 461 -35.10 -2.08 11.01
C LEU A 461 -34.43 -2.30 9.65
N ILE A 462 -34.55 -3.50 9.09
CA ILE A 462 -33.99 -3.86 7.78
C ILE A 462 -34.63 -3.02 6.68
N ALA A 463 -35.96 -2.90 6.65
CA ALA A 463 -36.67 -2.09 5.66
C ALA A 463 -36.24 -0.62 5.71
N ARG A 464 -36.04 -0.07 6.92
CA ARG A 464 -35.56 1.30 7.12
C ARG A 464 -34.14 1.48 6.59
N LEU A 465 -33.22 0.57 6.92
CA LEU A 465 -31.82 0.66 6.47
C LEU A 465 -31.69 0.44 4.96
N ALA A 466 -32.49 -0.47 4.40
CA ALA A 466 -32.60 -0.69 2.97
C ALA A 466 -33.03 0.57 2.19
N ALA A 467 -33.85 1.43 2.78
CA ALA A 467 -34.30 2.68 2.16
C ALA A 467 -33.23 3.79 2.15
N VAL A 468 -32.24 3.71 3.05
CA VAL A 468 -31.18 4.72 3.21
C VAL A 468 -29.94 4.36 2.38
N GLY A 469 -29.72 3.07 2.08
CA GLY A 469 -28.52 2.59 1.40
C GLY A 469 -27.29 2.62 2.32
N LYS A 470 -26.08 2.60 1.73
CA LYS A 470 -24.79 2.45 2.43
C LYS A 470 -24.36 3.66 3.29
N LEU A 471 -25.18 4.70 3.44
CA LEU A 471 -24.82 5.88 4.22
C LEU A 471 -24.94 5.60 5.73
N GLY A 472 -23.83 5.18 6.34
CA GLY A 472 -23.66 5.12 7.80
C GLY A 472 -24.56 4.09 8.48
N THR A 473 -24.55 2.86 7.97
CA THR A 473 -25.42 1.77 8.44
C THR A 473 -24.68 0.77 9.32
N SER A 474 -23.91 1.26 10.28
CA SER A 474 -23.29 0.41 11.29
C SER A 474 -24.30 0.05 12.39
N LEU A 475 -24.26 -1.20 12.83
CA LEU A 475 -24.98 -1.68 14.00
C LEU A 475 -23.99 -2.19 15.04
N THR A 476 -24.39 -2.20 16.30
CA THR A 476 -23.61 -2.87 17.34
C THR A 476 -24.46 -3.90 18.05
N ALA A 477 -24.08 -5.17 18.01
CA ALA A 477 -24.66 -6.21 18.84
C ALA A 477 -23.94 -6.25 20.19
N LEU A 478 -24.69 -6.08 21.28
CA LEU A 478 -24.16 -5.99 22.65
C LEU A 478 -24.62 -7.19 23.47
N ARG A 479 -23.71 -7.82 24.22
CA ARG A 479 -24.09 -8.83 25.22
C ARG A 479 -24.44 -8.12 26.54
N PRO A 480 -25.68 -8.25 27.06
CA PRO A 480 -26.08 -7.68 28.35
C PRO A 480 -25.15 -8.14 29.49
N ARG A 481 -24.95 -7.29 30.50
CA ARG A 481 -24.05 -7.57 31.64
C ARG A 481 -24.55 -8.66 32.55
#